data_AF-A0A9X0W8G8-F1
#
_entry.id   AF-A0A9X0W8G8-F1
#
_cell.length_a   1.000
_cell.length_b   1.000
_cell.length_c   1.000
_cell.angle_alpha   90.00
_cell.angle_beta   90.00
_cell.angle_gamma   90.00
#
_symmetry.space_group_name_H-M   'P 1'
#
loop_
_entity.id
_entity.type
_entity.pdbx_description
1 polymer ?
#
loop_
_entity_poly.entity_id
_entity_poly.type
_entity_poly.pdbx_seq_one_letter_code
_entity_poly.pdbx_strand_id
1 'polypeptide(L)'
;MLLSLLPQIVLFVSAVVLFWLSQNDMAGTIEYWEYFVAVIAAISLISGWSQSYLSNEVRAWYLIKQVIHWGALFTLLYVANNQGLRGAIDAQQYTTIVIYLIAFTTLLAAIHLDFKLFFFSLFLVFCAYLLAVPADNAVLLYIGETFGIDGAQSKTLSISIGVAVVGFIASTFVLLSMRGALLTKRIGAKRKEAEAA
;
A
#
# COMPACT_ATOMS: atom_id res chain seq x y z
N MET A 1 -0.21 -6.26 -20.75
CA MET A 1 -1.11 -5.59 -19.77
C MET A 1 -1.05 -6.25 -18.39
N LEU A 2 -1.27 -7.57 -18.29
CA LEU A 2 -1.22 -8.31 -17.01
C LEU A 2 0.08 -8.13 -16.23
N LEU A 3 1.25 -8.21 -16.89
CA LEU A 3 2.55 -8.04 -16.23
C LEU A 3 2.72 -6.69 -15.53
N SER A 4 2.05 -5.63 -16.02
CA SER A 4 2.13 -4.31 -15.38
C SER A 4 1.22 -4.14 -14.17
N LEU A 5 0.25 -5.04 -13.99
CA LEU A 5 -0.63 -5.06 -12.82
C LEU A 5 -0.09 -5.99 -11.72
N LEU A 6 0.81 -6.91 -12.07
CA LEU A 6 1.38 -7.89 -11.17
C LEU A 6 1.89 -7.29 -9.85
N PRO A 7 2.61 -6.15 -9.83
CA PRO A 7 3.04 -5.55 -8.56
C PRO A 7 1.86 -5.13 -7.66
N GLN A 8 0.80 -4.57 -8.25
CA GLN A 8 -0.40 -4.19 -7.48
C GLN A 8 -1.16 -5.42 -6.99
N ILE A 9 -1.28 -6.46 -7.81
CA ILE A 9 -1.91 -7.73 -7.40
C ILE A 9 -1.16 -8.32 -6.21
N VAL A 10 0.17 -8.39 -6.28
CA VAL A 10 1.00 -8.91 -5.18
C VAL A 10 0.78 -8.11 -3.90
N LEU A 11 0.74 -6.77 -3.97
CA LEU A 11 0.51 -5.93 -2.79
C LEU A 11 -0.85 -6.20 -2.13
N PHE A 12 -1.94 -6.12 -2.88
CA PHE A 12 -3.28 -6.29 -2.33
C PHE A 12 -3.54 -7.72 -1.85
N VAL A 13 -3.12 -8.74 -2.62
CA VAL A 13 -3.31 -10.14 -2.24
C VAL A 13 -2.49 -10.46 -0.99
N SER A 14 -1.21 -10.08 -0.93
CA SER A 14 -0.39 -10.33 0.26
C SER A 14 -0.96 -9.63 1.48
N ALA A 15 -1.41 -8.38 1.38
CA ALA A 15 -2.03 -7.67 2.50
C ALA A 15 -3.34 -8.33 2.97
N VAL A 16 -4.18 -8.83 2.06
CA VAL A 16 -5.39 -9.62 2.42
C VAL A 16 -5.01 -10.91 3.15
N VAL A 17 -4.00 -11.64 2.64
CA VAL A 17 -3.53 -12.88 3.26
C VAL A 17 -2.98 -12.60 4.65
N LEU A 18 -2.14 -11.58 4.81
CA LEU A 18 -1.60 -11.18 6.11
C LEU A 18 -2.69 -10.74 7.07
N PHE A 19 -3.68 -9.98 6.60
CA PHE A 19 -4.82 -9.57 7.40
C PHE A 19 -5.66 -10.77 7.87
N TRP A 20 -5.86 -11.77 7.01
CA TRP A 20 -6.51 -13.01 7.38
C TRP A 20 -5.71 -13.79 8.42
N LEU A 21 -4.38 -13.92 8.24
CA LEU A 21 -3.51 -14.57 9.22
C LEU A 21 -3.55 -13.85 10.57
N SER A 22 -3.52 -12.52 10.59
CA SER A 22 -3.61 -11.70 11.80
C SER A 22 -4.91 -11.90 12.59
N GLN A 23 -6.03 -12.18 11.93
CA GLN A 23 -7.28 -12.49 12.63
C GLN A 23 -7.26 -13.85 13.34
N ASN A 24 -6.45 -14.79 12.88
CA ASN A 24 -6.37 -16.15 13.45
C ASN A 24 -5.23 -16.29 14.47
N ASP A 25 -4.07 -15.69 14.19
CA ASP A 25 -2.91 -15.69 15.07
C ASP A 25 -2.13 -14.39 14.90
N MET A 26 -2.41 -13.44 15.79
CA MET A 26 -1.78 -12.13 15.76
C MET A 26 -0.29 -12.22 16.10
N ALA A 27 0.09 -13.00 17.12
CA ALA A 27 1.46 -13.09 17.61
C ALA A 27 2.41 -13.72 16.58
N GLY A 28 1.96 -14.77 15.89
CA GLY A 28 2.69 -15.44 14.83
C GLY A 28 2.75 -14.65 13.52
N THR A 29 1.86 -13.67 13.31
CA THR A 29 1.79 -12.92 12.05
C THR A 29 2.59 -11.61 12.04
N ILE A 30 2.96 -11.07 13.22
CA ILE A 30 3.69 -9.79 13.34
C ILE A 30 4.94 -9.76 12.44
N GLU A 31 5.76 -10.81 12.47
CA GLU A 31 7.01 -10.86 11.70
C GLU A 31 6.75 -10.84 10.19
N TYR A 32 5.64 -11.43 9.73
CA TYR A 32 5.28 -11.38 8.33
C TYR A 32 4.92 -9.97 7.87
N TRP A 33 4.29 -9.16 8.72
CA TRP A 33 4.05 -7.73 8.42
C TRP A 33 5.37 -6.95 8.35
N GLU A 34 6.33 -7.24 9.23
CA GLU A 34 7.65 -6.61 9.20
C GLU A 34 8.43 -6.98 7.93
N TYR A 35 8.41 -8.26 7.54
CA TYR A 35 9.03 -8.71 6.28
C TYR A 35 8.32 -8.15 5.05
N PHE A 36 7.00 -7.93 5.13
CA PHE A 36 6.23 -7.36 4.05
C PHE A 36 6.67 -5.94 3.69
N VAL A 37 7.28 -5.18 4.63
CA VAL A 37 7.92 -3.89 4.34
C VAL A 37 8.94 -4.00 3.21
N ALA A 38 9.75 -5.08 3.19
CA ALA A 38 10.73 -5.30 2.13
C ALA A 38 10.08 -5.53 0.77
N VAL A 39 8.95 -6.23 0.75
CA VAL A 39 8.17 -6.48 -0.46
C VAL A 39 7.61 -5.17 -1.01
N ILE A 40 7.01 -4.33 -0.16
CA ILE A 40 6.48 -3.02 -0.56
C ILE A 40 7.60 -2.11 -1.07
N ALA A 41 8.73 -2.07 -0.36
CA ALA A 41 9.90 -1.28 -0.75
C ALA A 41 10.45 -1.70 -2.12
N ALA A 42 10.61 -3.01 -2.35
CA ALA A 42 11.07 -3.55 -3.63
C ALA A 42 10.10 -3.21 -4.77
N ILE A 43 8.79 -3.37 -4.55
CA ILE A 43 7.77 -3.04 -5.54
C ILE A 43 7.77 -1.54 -5.85
N SER A 44 7.86 -0.68 -4.83
CA SER A 44 7.96 0.77 -4.97
C SER A 44 9.18 1.17 -5.80
N LEU A 45 10.34 0.57 -5.50
CA LEU A 45 11.59 0.80 -6.21
C LEU A 45 11.46 0.47 -7.71
N ILE A 46 10.98 -0.74 -8.03
CA ILE A 46 10.84 -1.22 -9.42
C ILE A 46 9.80 -0.37 -10.17
N SER A 47 8.68 -0.06 -9.52
CA SER A 47 7.56 0.66 -10.11
C SER A 47 7.92 2.11 -10.46
N GLY A 48 8.59 2.84 -9.56
CA GLY A 48 8.99 4.22 -9.82
C GLY A 48 10.28 4.36 -10.63
N TRP A 49 11.14 3.34 -10.70
CA TRP A 49 12.29 3.33 -11.62
C TRP A 49 11.87 3.50 -13.09
N SER A 50 10.74 2.91 -13.49
CA SER A 50 10.20 3.08 -14.84
C SER A 50 9.73 4.51 -15.14
N GLN A 51 9.32 5.26 -14.10
CA GLN A 51 8.84 6.64 -14.23
C GLN A 51 9.99 7.65 -14.21
N SER A 52 11.04 7.42 -13.42
CA SER A 52 12.23 8.30 -13.41
C SER A 52 12.95 8.32 -14.76
N TYR A 53 12.88 7.23 -15.53
CA TYR A 53 13.33 7.20 -16.93
C TYR A 53 12.60 8.23 -17.81
N LEU A 54 11.35 8.55 -17.49
CA LEU A 54 10.49 9.45 -18.28
C LEU A 54 10.59 10.92 -17.83
N SER A 55 11.05 11.18 -16.60
CA SER A 55 11.07 12.52 -15.99
C SER A 55 12.43 13.24 -16.04
N ASN A 56 13.48 12.62 -16.57
CA ASN A 56 14.85 13.17 -16.60
C ASN A 56 15.44 13.45 -15.19
N GLU A 57 14.87 12.87 -14.13
CA GLU A 57 15.46 12.93 -12.79
C GLU A 57 16.77 12.11 -12.73
N VAL A 58 17.73 12.59 -11.94
CA VAL A 58 18.97 11.86 -11.64
C VAL A 58 18.61 10.56 -10.91
N ARG A 59 18.78 9.42 -11.56
CA ARG A 59 18.40 8.09 -11.03
C ARG A 59 19.00 7.80 -9.66
N ALA A 60 20.23 8.26 -9.41
CA ALA A 60 20.89 8.12 -8.12
C ALA A 60 20.11 8.82 -7.00
N TRP A 61 19.52 9.99 -7.27
CA TRP A 61 18.74 10.73 -6.30
C TRP A 61 17.44 10.00 -5.92
N TYR A 62 16.78 9.39 -6.89
CA TYR A 62 15.61 8.55 -6.64
C TYR A 62 15.94 7.33 -5.76
N LEU A 63 17.08 6.65 -6.00
CA LEU A 63 17.53 5.55 -5.15
C LEU A 63 17.81 6.00 -3.72
N ILE A 64 18.50 7.14 -3.56
CA ILE A 64 18.78 7.71 -2.24
C ILE A 64 17.48 7.99 -1.49
N LYS A 65 16.49 8.62 -2.14
CA LYS A 65 15.17 8.85 -1.54
C LYS A 65 14.51 7.54 -1.10
N GLN A 66 14.54 6.50 -1.94
CA GLN A 66 13.93 5.21 -1.62
C GLN A 66 14.62 4.52 -0.42
N VAL A 67 15.96 4.53 -0.40
CA VAL A 67 16.73 3.95 0.71
C VAL A 67 16.46 4.69 2.01
N ILE A 68 16.44 6.03 1.99
CA ILE A 68 16.13 6.83 3.18
C ILE A 68 14.69 6.55 3.65
N HIS A 69 13.74 6.54 2.72
CA HIS A 69 12.31 6.40 3.02
C HIS A 69 11.97 5.05 3.67
N TRP A 70 12.35 3.94 3.03
CA TRP A 70 12.09 2.61 3.57
C TRP A 70 13.07 2.24 4.68
N GLY A 71 14.32 2.70 4.60
CA GLY A 71 15.34 2.50 5.63
C GLY A 71 14.96 3.13 6.96
N ALA A 72 14.27 4.29 6.95
CA ALA A 72 13.73 4.90 8.16
C ALA A 72 12.71 3.98 8.84
N LEU A 73 11.77 3.39 8.08
CA LEU A 73 10.79 2.44 8.63
C LEU A 73 11.47 1.17 9.16
N PHE A 74 12.42 0.58 8.41
CA PHE A 74 13.19 -0.58 8.89
C PHE A 74 13.94 -0.30 10.19
N THR A 75 14.61 0.86 10.25
CA THR A 75 15.36 1.27 11.44
C THR A 75 14.42 1.46 12.64
N LEU A 76 13.26 2.08 12.42
CA LEU A 76 12.26 2.29 13.47
C LEU A 76 11.74 0.95 14.02
N LEU A 77 11.35 0.02 13.14
CA LEU A 77 10.87 -1.31 13.55
C LEU A 77 11.98 -2.11 14.26
N TYR A 78 13.21 -2.08 13.75
CA TYR A 78 14.37 -2.71 14.38
C TYR A 78 14.62 -2.18 15.79
N VAL A 79 14.63 -0.86 15.97
CA VAL A 79 14.82 -0.23 17.28
C VAL A 79 13.67 -0.57 18.22
N ALA A 80 12.42 -0.49 17.75
CA ALA A 80 11.25 -0.85 18.55
C ALA A 80 11.31 -2.30 19.06
N ASN A 81 11.69 -3.25 18.19
CA ASN A 81 11.85 -4.66 18.56
C ASN A 81 13.01 -4.85 19.54
N ASN A 82 14.17 -4.22 19.32
CA ASN A 82 15.32 -4.34 20.23
C ASN A 82 15.08 -3.72 21.60
N GLN A 83 14.22 -2.71 21.70
CA GLN A 83 13.78 -2.14 22.99
C GLN A 83 12.75 -3.02 23.71
N GLY A 84 12.35 -4.14 23.11
CA GLY A 84 11.38 -5.07 23.71
C GLY A 84 9.93 -4.59 23.59
N LEU A 85 9.62 -3.62 22.71
CA LEU A 85 8.26 -3.08 22.58
C LEU A 85 7.24 -4.18 22.25
N ARG A 86 7.63 -5.16 21.42
CA ARG A 86 6.80 -6.31 21.07
C ARG A 86 6.38 -7.18 22.27
N GLY A 87 7.21 -7.25 23.31
CA GLY A 87 6.89 -7.95 24.56
C GLY A 87 6.24 -7.06 25.62
N ALA A 88 6.29 -5.74 25.45
CA ALA A 88 5.78 -4.77 26.42
C ALA A 88 4.30 -4.43 26.23
N ILE A 89 3.76 -4.61 25.02
CA ILE A 89 2.34 -4.36 24.69
C ILE A 89 1.69 -5.60 24.10
N ASP A 90 0.36 -5.60 24.07
CA ASP A 90 -0.41 -6.71 23.50
C ASP A 90 -0.14 -6.88 21.99
N ALA A 91 -0.17 -8.12 21.50
CA ALA A 91 0.12 -8.46 20.11
C ALA A 91 -0.82 -7.76 19.13
N GLN A 92 -2.10 -7.57 19.48
CA GLN A 92 -3.07 -6.84 18.67
C GLN A 92 -2.68 -5.36 18.56
N GLN A 93 -2.30 -4.75 19.67
CA GLN A 93 -1.85 -3.35 19.69
C GLN A 93 -0.58 -3.17 18.87
N TYR A 94 0.42 -4.03 19.07
CA TYR A 94 1.67 -3.97 18.31
C TYR A 94 1.45 -4.14 16.81
N THR A 95 0.70 -5.18 16.41
CA THR A 95 0.41 -5.44 14.99
C THR A 95 -0.33 -4.27 14.35
N THR A 96 -1.32 -3.71 15.06
CA THR A 96 -2.06 -2.53 14.62
C THR A 96 -1.13 -1.34 14.39
N ILE A 97 -0.22 -1.07 15.33
CA ILE A 97 0.77 0.01 15.20
C ILE A 97 1.69 -0.24 14.00
N VAL A 98 2.20 -1.47 13.83
CA VAL A 98 3.04 -1.83 12.69
C VAL A 98 2.31 -1.57 11.37
N ILE A 99 1.06 -2.04 11.22
CA ILE A 99 0.31 -1.82 9.98
C ILE A 99 0.03 -0.33 9.75
N TYR A 100 -0.27 0.46 10.79
CA TYR A 100 -0.41 1.92 10.64
C TYR A 100 0.90 2.59 10.22
N LEU A 101 2.04 2.17 10.75
CA LEU A 101 3.36 2.67 10.31
C LEU A 101 3.62 2.31 8.84
N ILE A 102 3.33 1.07 8.44
CA ILE A 102 3.45 0.64 7.04
C ILE A 102 2.51 1.47 6.15
N ALA A 103 1.26 1.66 6.56
CA ALA A 103 0.28 2.43 5.82
C ALA A 103 0.73 3.89 5.66
N PHE A 104 1.21 4.52 6.73
CA PHE A 104 1.68 5.90 6.71
C PHE A 104 2.93 6.07 5.84
N THR A 105 3.94 5.21 6.01
CA THR A 105 5.15 5.21 5.16
C THR A 105 4.77 4.95 3.69
N THR A 106 3.82 4.06 3.42
CA THR A 106 3.34 3.78 2.06
C THR A 106 2.59 4.98 1.48
N LEU A 107 1.80 5.70 2.28
CA LEU A 107 1.11 6.92 1.86
C LEU A 107 2.10 8.03 1.55
N LEU A 108 3.13 8.23 2.38
CA LEU A 108 4.20 9.18 2.10
C LEU A 108 4.97 8.80 0.83
N ALA A 109 5.24 7.51 0.61
CA ALA A 109 5.80 7.04 -0.66
C ALA A 109 4.85 7.36 -1.82
N ALA A 110 3.54 7.22 -1.64
CA ALA A 110 2.56 7.55 -2.67
C ALA A 110 2.58 9.04 -3.05
N ILE A 111 2.67 9.91 -2.06
CA ILE A 111 2.68 11.36 -2.28
C ILE A 111 3.98 11.82 -2.96
N HIS A 112 5.13 11.26 -2.56
CA HIS A 112 6.43 11.80 -2.96
C HIS A 112 7.18 10.99 -4.03
N LEU A 113 6.88 9.70 -4.20
CA LEU A 113 7.70 8.77 -5.00
C LEU A 113 6.89 7.98 -6.04
N ASP A 114 5.77 7.37 -5.65
CA ASP A 114 4.94 6.55 -6.55
C ASP A 114 3.45 6.55 -6.15
N PHE A 115 2.70 7.47 -6.76
CA PHE A 115 1.27 7.67 -6.49
C PHE A 115 0.39 6.43 -6.64
N LYS A 116 0.84 5.38 -7.34
CA LYS A 116 0.10 4.11 -7.46
C LYS A 116 -0.15 3.43 -6.11
N LEU A 117 0.68 3.72 -5.12
CA LEU A 117 0.59 3.18 -3.76
C LEU A 117 -0.52 3.84 -2.92
N PHE A 118 -1.17 4.89 -3.41
CA PHE A 118 -2.15 5.67 -2.65
C PHE A 118 -3.32 4.81 -2.15
N PHE A 119 -4.06 4.14 -3.03
CA PHE A 119 -5.20 3.30 -2.58
C PHE A 119 -4.75 2.07 -1.80
N PHE A 120 -3.55 1.56 -2.07
CA PHE A 120 -2.97 0.49 -1.26
C PHE A 120 -2.69 0.95 0.17
N SER A 121 -2.19 2.17 0.36
CA SER A 121 -2.00 2.75 1.70
C SER A 121 -3.34 2.94 2.44
N LEU A 122 -4.38 3.40 1.75
CA LEU A 122 -5.73 3.52 2.33
C LEU A 122 -6.31 2.16 2.73
N PHE A 123 -6.06 1.13 1.92
CA PHE A 123 -6.44 -0.23 2.26
C PHE A 123 -5.72 -0.74 3.52
N LEU A 124 -4.42 -0.45 3.69
CA LEU A 124 -3.70 -0.79 4.91
C LEU A 124 -4.24 -0.04 6.14
N VAL A 125 -4.61 1.24 6.01
CA VAL A 125 -5.29 1.99 7.08
C VAL A 125 -6.59 1.30 7.47
N PHE A 126 -7.39 0.89 6.48
CA PHE A 126 -8.62 0.13 6.72
C PHE A 126 -8.34 -1.18 7.45
N CYS A 127 -7.35 -1.98 7.03
CA CYS A 127 -6.94 -3.21 7.73
C CYS A 127 -6.52 -2.94 9.18
N ALA A 128 -5.67 -1.93 9.41
CA ALA A 128 -5.24 -1.57 10.77
C ALA A 128 -6.43 -1.15 11.64
N TYR A 129 -7.37 -0.38 11.09
CA TYR A 129 -8.57 0.05 11.81
C TYR A 129 -9.46 -1.12 12.22
N LEU A 130 -9.63 -2.11 11.33
CA LEU A 130 -10.40 -3.32 11.64
C LEU A 130 -9.74 -4.17 12.74
N LEU A 131 -8.41 -4.23 12.80
CA LEU A 131 -7.69 -4.91 13.88
C LEU A 131 -7.70 -4.12 15.18
N ALA A 132 -7.70 -2.78 15.12
CA ALA A 132 -7.73 -1.91 16.28
C ALA A 132 -9.07 -2.02 17.05
N VAL A 133 -10.17 -2.12 16.30
CA VAL A 133 -11.54 -2.12 16.83
C VAL A 133 -12.31 -3.29 16.21
N PRO A 134 -12.08 -4.54 16.70
CA PRO A 134 -12.68 -5.72 16.10
C PRO A 134 -14.17 -5.88 16.46
N ALA A 135 -14.60 -5.37 17.61
CA ALA A 135 -16.02 -5.31 18.03
C ALA A 135 -16.57 -3.90 17.81
N ASP A 136 -17.86 -3.77 17.47
CA ASP A 136 -18.54 -2.48 17.28
C ASP A 136 -17.88 -1.54 16.26
N ASN A 137 -17.31 -2.13 15.20
CA ASN A 137 -16.62 -1.38 14.16
C ASN A 137 -17.62 -0.53 13.34
N ALA A 138 -17.56 0.80 13.52
CA ALA A 138 -18.47 1.75 12.86
C ALA A 138 -18.37 1.71 11.33
N VAL A 139 -17.18 1.45 10.78
CA VAL A 139 -16.99 1.35 9.32
C VAL A 139 -17.66 0.09 8.78
N LEU A 140 -17.54 -1.05 9.46
CA LEU A 140 -18.25 -2.26 9.06
C LEU A 140 -19.77 -2.13 9.19
N LEU A 141 -20.27 -1.43 10.22
CA LEU A 141 -21.70 -1.11 10.35
C LEU A 141 -22.18 -0.26 9.18
N TYR A 142 -21.47 0.83 8.89
CA TYR A 142 -21.79 1.71 7.77
C TYR A 142 -21.80 0.96 6.42
N ILE A 143 -20.79 0.13 6.16
CA ILE A 143 -20.74 -0.72 4.96
C ILE A 143 -21.92 -1.71 4.96
N GLY A 144 -22.23 -2.31 6.10
CA GLY A 144 -23.35 -3.24 6.26
C GLY A 144 -24.69 -2.59 5.92
N GLU A 145 -24.97 -1.42 6.47
CA GLU A 145 -26.20 -0.67 6.21
C GLU A 145 -26.28 -0.18 4.77
N THR A 146 -25.18 0.33 4.22
CA THR A 146 -25.13 0.88 2.85
C THR A 146 -25.35 -0.19 1.79
N PHE A 147 -24.84 -1.40 2.00
CA PHE A 147 -24.88 -2.49 1.03
C PHE A 147 -25.85 -3.62 1.40
N GLY A 148 -26.62 -3.49 2.49
CA GLY A 148 -27.57 -4.50 2.95
C GLY A 148 -26.91 -5.82 3.38
N ILE A 149 -25.72 -5.75 4.01
CA ILE A 149 -24.98 -6.93 4.46
C ILE A 149 -25.33 -7.24 5.92
N ASP A 150 -26.18 -8.25 6.11
CA ASP A 150 -26.52 -8.75 7.44
C ASP A 150 -25.28 -9.26 8.18
N GLY A 151 -25.10 -8.80 9.42
CA GLY A 151 -24.00 -9.20 10.28
C GLY A 151 -22.62 -8.82 9.72
N ALA A 152 -22.48 -7.65 9.10
CA ALA A 152 -21.24 -7.18 8.47
C ALA A 152 -19.97 -7.35 9.34
N GLN A 153 -20.09 -7.15 10.66
CA GLN A 153 -19.00 -7.34 11.62
C GLN A 153 -18.48 -8.78 11.72
N SER A 154 -19.30 -9.79 11.38
CA SER A 154 -18.87 -11.18 11.29
C SER A 154 -18.23 -11.53 9.94
N LYS A 155 -18.32 -10.63 8.96
CA LYS A 155 -17.87 -10.81 7.57
C LYS A 155 -16.65 -9.95 7.26
N THR A 156 -15.85 -9.62 8.28
CA THR A 156 -14.66 -8.77 8.20
C THR A 156 -13.74 -9.15 7.06
N LEU A 157 -13.40 -10.44 6.91
CA LEU A 157 -12.54 -10.90 5.81
C LEU A 157 -13.16 -10.65 4.43
N SER A 158 -14.44 -11.02 4.22
CA SER A 158 -15.12 -10.85 2.95
C SER A 158 -15.24 -9.38 2.55
N ILE A 159 -15.52 -8.50 3.51
CA ILE A 159 -15.55 -7.06 3.30
C ILE A 159 -14.16 -6.54 2.95
N SER A 160 -13.10 -6.95 3.67
CA SER A 160 -11.72 -6.58 3.35
C SER A 160 -11.29 -7.03 1.96
N ILE A 161 -11.71 -8.21 1.51
CA ILE A 161 -11.48 -8.66 0.12
C ILE A 161 -12.18 -7.71 -0.86
N GLY A 162 -13.45 -7.35 -0.61
CA GLY A 162 -14.19 -6.40 -1.43
C GLY A 162 -13.51 -5.03 -1.51
N VAL A 163 -13.08 -4.48 -0.37
CA VAL A 163 -12.35 -3.21 -0.29
C VAL A 163 -11.01 -3.30 -1.01
N ALA A 164 -10.28 -4.43 -0.89
CA ALA A 164 -9.04 -4.67 -1.61
C ALA A 164 -9.25 -4.67 -3.13
N VAL A 165 -10.33 -5.32 -3.62
CA VAL A 165 -10.69 -5.33 -5.04
C VAL A 165 -11.01 -3.93 -5.54
N VAL A 166 -11.80 -3.15 -4.80
CA VAL A 166 -12.12 -1.75 -5.14
C VAL A 166 -10.86 -0.90 -5.17
N GLY A 167 -10.00 -1.01 -4.15
CA GLY A 167 -8.72 -0.31 -4.07
C GLY A 167 -7.80 -0.66 -5.24
N PHE A 168 -7.71 -1.94 -5.60
CA PHE A 168 -6.94 -2.43 -6.75
C PHE A 168 -7.45 -1.85 -8.07
N ILE A 169 -8.77 -1.85 -8.29
CA ILE A 169 -9.40 -1.28 -9.50
C ILE A 169 -9.12 0.23 -9.58
N ALA A 170 -9.27 0.96 -8.48
CA ALA A 170 -8.99 2.40 -8.41
C ALA A 170 -7.52 2.70 -8.71
N SER A 171 -6.59 1.96 -8.08
CA SER A 171 -5.15 2.03 -8.35
C SER A 171 -4.80 1.71 -9.81
N THR A 172 -5.49 0.75 -10.42
CA THR A 172 -5.30 0.40 -11.83
C THR A 172 -5.80 1.51 -12.75
N PHE A 173 -6.97 2.06 -12.46
CA PHE A 173 -7.56 3.15 -13.24
C PHE A 173 -6.66 4.39 -13.25
N VAL A 174 -6.11 4.78 -12.10
CA VAL A 174 -5.14 5.89 -12.01
C VAL A 174 -3.88 5.60 -12.84
N LEU A 175 -3.34 4.39 -12.75
CA LEU A 175 -2.16 3.98 -13.50
C LEU A 175 -2.40 4.10 -15.02
N LEU A 176 -3.54 3.60 -15.51
CA LEU A 176 -3.90 3.68 -16.93
C LEU A 176 -4.11 5.13 -17.38
N SER A 177 -4.77 5.94 -16.56
CA SER A 177 -5.03 7.36 -16.84
C SER A 177 -3.74 8.17 -16.95
N MET A 178 -2.80 7.97 -16.02
CA MET A 178 -1.49 8.64 -16.05
C MET A 178 -0.68 8.25 -17.30
N ARG A 179 -0.70 6.97 -17.69
CA ARG A 179 -0.02 6.52 -18.92
C ARG A 179 -0.62 7.14 -20.17
N GLY A 180 -1.95 7.23 -20.24
CA GLY A 180 -2.65 7.90 -21.35
C GLY A 180 -2.26 9.36 -21.48
N ALA A 181 -2.26 10.11 -20.37
CA ALA A 181 -1.89 11.52 -20.36
C ALA A 181 -0.44 11.75 -20.84
N LEU A 182 0.51 10.91 -20.41
CA LEU A 182 1.91 10.99 -20.84
C LEU A 182 2.09 10.71 -22.34
N LEU A 183 1.35 9.76 -22.91
CA LEU A 183 1.38 9.47 -24.34
C LEU A 183 0.86 10.64 -25.17
N THR A 184 -0.27 11.24 -24.78
CA THR A 184 -0.84 12.42 -25.45
C THR A 184 0.13 13.60 -25.42
N LYS A 185 0.78 13.85 -24.27
CA LYS A 185 1.80 14.91 -24.14
C LYS A 185 2.96 14.70 -25.11
N ARG A 186 3.42 13.46 -25.29
CA ARG A 186 4.52 13.12 -26.21
C ARG A 186 4.14 13.30 -27.67
N ILE A 187 2.95 12.87 -28.06
CA ILE A 187 2.45 13.06 -29.44
C ILE A 187 2.36 14.56 -29.74
N GLY A 188 1.84 15.35 -28.80
CA GLY A 188 1.79 16.82 -28.93
C GLY A 188 3.18 17.47 -29.05
N ALA A 189 4.15 17.02 -28.26
CA ALA A 189 5.53 17.54 -28.33
C ALA A 189 6.19 17.23 -29.69
N LYS A 190 6.11 15.98 -30.15
CA LYS A 190 6.65 15.58 -31.47
C LYS A 190 6.00 16.34 -32.63
N ARG A 191 4.69 16.59 -32.55
CA ARG A 191 3.98 17.39 -33.55
C ARG A 191 4.48 18.83 -33.60
N LYS A 192 4.70 19.46 -32.44
CA LYS A 192 5.27 20.82 -32.37
C LYS A 192 6.69 20.89 -32.93
N GLU A 193 7.51 19.87 -32.67
CA GLU A 193 8.86 19.78 -33.25
C GLU A 193 8.80 19.65 -34.78
N ALA A 194 7.85 18.87 -35.32
CA ALA A 194 7.67 18.71 -36.77
C ALA A 194 7.09 19.95 -37.45
N GLU A 195 6.26 20.76 -36.76
CA GLU A 195 5.75 22.04 -37.28
C GLU A 195 6.81 23.16 -37.24
N ALA A 196 7.89 23.00 -36.47
CA ALA A 196 8.96 23.99 -36.30
C ALA A 196 10.20 23.73 -37.18
N ALA A 197 10.23 22.62 -37.93
CA ALA A 197 11.30 22.22 -38.85
C ALA A 197 10.90 22.47 -40.30
#